data_AF-A0AAV2IRK6-F1
#
_entry.id   AF-A0AAV2IRK6-F1
#
_cell.length_a   1.000
_cell.length_b   1.000
_cell.length_c   1.000
_cell.angle_alpha   90.00
_cell.angle_beta   90.00
_cell.angle_gamma   90.00
#
_symmetry.space_group_name_H-M   'P 1'
#
loop_
_entity.id
_entity.type
_entity.pdbx_description
1 polymer ?
#
loop_
_entity_poly.entity_id
_entity_poly.type
_entity_poly.pdbx_seq_one_letter_code
_entity_poly.pdbx_strand_id
1 'polypeptide(L)' 'MLLGNVFLCDENHKSVQGKGSKKLSRPPCMSCSEDVCKCRDQTLFDSVMGDGRWLFREFVVYESSQCYPEYVITYTRV' A
#
# COMPACT_ATOMS: atom_id res chain seq x y z
N MET A 1 0.61 -18.79 -8.94
CA MET A 1 0.16 -17.58 -8.25
C MET A 1 1.22 -17.22 -7.24
N LEU A 2 2.13 -16.30 -7.60
CA LEU A 2 3.06 -15.75 -6.63
C LEU A 2 2.31 -14.63 -5.92
N LEU A 3 2.17 -14.74 -4.60
CA LEU A 3 1.70 -13.67 -3.73
C LEU A 3 2.52 -12.42 -4.08
N GLY A 4 1.85 -11.35 -4.54
CA GLY A 4 2.52 -10.15 -5.02
C GLY A 4 3.46 -9.53 -3.99
N ASN A 5 4.40 -8.70 -4.44
CA ASN A 5 5.36 -8.02 -3.59
C ASN A 5 4.70 -6.82 -2.90
N VAL A 6 4.61 -6.88 -1.57
CA VAL A 6 4.01 -5.82 -0.75
C VAL A 6 5.07 -4.87 -0.18
N PHE A 7 4.80 -3.58 -0.26
CA PHE A 7 5.58 -2.56 0.45
C PHE A 7 5.02 -2.33 1.84
N LEU A 8 5.86 -2.46 2.87
CA LEU A 8 5.49 -2.15 4.25
C LEU A 8 5.67 -0.65 4.52
N CYS A 9 4.58 0.04 4.81
CA CYS A 9 4.55 1.44 5.19
C CYS A 9 4.30 1.54 6.70
N ASP A 10 5.35 1.77 7.47
CA ASP A 10 5.28 1.93 8.93
C ASP A 10 5.03 3.39 9.35
N GLU A 11 4.80 3.62 10.64
CA GLU A 11 4.59 4.97 11.19
C GLU A 11 5.80 5.90 11.00
N ASN A 12 6.99 5.31 10.86
CA ASN A 12 8.23 6.05 10.68
C ASN A 12 8.47 6.42 9.22
N HIS A 13 7.64 5.93 8.28
CA HIS A 13 7.82 6.24 6.88
C HIS A 13 7.56 7.72 6.61
N LYS A 14 8.41 8.34 5.78
CA LYS A 14 8.38 9.79 5.48
C LYS A 14 7.01 10.27 5.01
N SER A 15 6.22 9.40 4.36
CA SER A 15 4.87 9.72 3.90
C SER A 15 3.84 9.84 5.03
N VAL A 16 4.11 9.32 6.22
CA VAL A 16 3.19 9.25 7.36
C VAL A 16 3.54 10.26 8.47
N GLN A 17 4.79 10.74 8.52
CA GLN A 17 5.34 11.59 9.59
C GLN A 17 4.68 12.98 9.81
N GLY A 18 3.77 13.46 8.96
CA GLY A 18 3.11 14.75 9.20
C GLY A 18 2.01 15.16 8.21
N LYS A 19 1.34 16.29 8.46
CA LYS A 19 0.30 16.85 7.56
C LYS A 19 0.85 17.37 6.22
N GLY A 20 2.13 17.76 6.18
CA GLY A 20 2.82 18.23 4.98
C GLY A 20 3.68 17.16 4.27
N SER A 21 3.62 15.90 4.72
CA SER A 21 4.41 14.84 4.10
C SER A 21 3.89 14.46 2.72
N LYS A 22 4.82 14.15 1.82
CA LYS A 22 4.48 13.63 0.49
C LYS A 22 3.85 12.25 0.62
N LYS A 23 2.56 12.15 0.30
CA LYS A 23 1.82 10.88 0.31
C LYS A 23 2.24 10.01 -0.87
N LEU A 24 2.11 8.69 -0.71
CA LEU A 24 2.34 7.73 -1.78
C LEU A 24 1.12 7.77 -2.72
N SER A 25 1.36 8.08 -3.99
CA SER A 25 0.31 8.08 -5.02
C SER A 25 0.22 6.74 -5.75
N ARG A 26 1.33 6.01 -5.82
CA ARG A 26 1.46 4.67 -6.40
C ARG A 26 2.33 3.79 -5.51
N PRO A 27 2.46 2.48 -5.80
CA PRO A 27 3.42 1.66 -5.10
C PRO A 27 4.84 2.23 -5.26
N PRO A 28 5.64 2.24 -4.18
CA PRO A 28 7.03 2.67 -4.28
C PRO A 28 7.86 1.79 -5.21
N CYS A 29 9.01 2.31 -5.65
CA CYS A 29 10.00 1.54 -6.38
C CYS A 29 10.66 0.49 -5.48
N MET A 30 10.87 -0.72 -5.99
CA MET A 30 11.53 -1.80 -5.26
C MET A 30 13.01 -1.53 -4.95
N SER A 31 13.67 -0.68 -5.75
CA SER A 31 15.10 -0.39 -5.56
C SER A 31 15.36 0.76 -4.58
N CYS A 32 14.50 1.78 -4.56
CA CYS A 32 14.74 2.99 -3.77
C CYS A 32 13.62 3.34 -2.79
N SER A 33 12.52 2.60 -2.78
CA SER A 33 11.36 2.80 -1.90
C SER A 33 10.72 4.18 -1.98
N GLU A 34 10.94 4.92 -3.07
CA GLU A 34 10.36 6.23 -3.30
C GLU A 34 9.22 6.13 -4.32
N ASP A 35 8.18 6.95 -4.12
CA ASP A 35 6.99 7.03 -4.99
C ASP A 35 7.37 7.45 -6.42
N VAL A 36 8.15 8.53 -6.55
CA VAL A 36 8.65 9.04 -7.83
C VAL A 36 10.17 8.93 -7.82
N CYS A 37 10.70 8.00 -8.60
CA CYS A 37 12.13 7.72 -8.70
C CYS A 37 12.66 7.94 -10.12
N LYS A 38 13.99 8.08 -10.23
CA LYS A 38 14.72 8.15 -11.51
C LYS A 38 15.47 6.85 -11.82
N CYS A 39 15.09 5.74 -11.17
CA CYS A 39 15.67 4.43 -11.42
C CYS A 39 15.45 4.03 -12.88
N ARG A 40 16.45 3.41 -13.50
CA ARG A 40 16.44 3.02 -14.92
C ARG A 40 15.32 2.02 -15.20
N ASP A 41 15.16 1.05 -14.33
CA ASP A 41 14.07 0.08 -14.34
C ASP A 41 13.10 0.43 -13.20
N GLN A 42 11.92 0.94 -13.54
CA GLN A 42 10.89 1.31 -12.56
C GLN A 42 10.08 0.07 -12.13
N THR A 43 10.75 -0.91 -11.54
CA THR A 43 10.06 -2.05 -10.92
C THR A 43 9.42 -1.58 -9.62
N LEU A 44 8.09 -1.54 -9.60
CA LEU A 44 7.31 -1.09 -8.45
C LEU A 44 6.82 -2.29 -7.64
N PHE A 45 6.50 -2.07 -6.37
CA PHE A 45 5.73 -3.03 -5.59
C PHE A 45 4.32 -3.20 -6.18
N ASP A 46 3.63 -4.28 -5.83
CA ASP A 46 2.28 -4.56 -6.33
C ASP A 46 1.21 -3.93 -5.43
N SER A 47 1.50 -3.80 -4.13
CA SER A 47 0.58 -3.29 -3.12
C SER A 47 1.34 -2.60 -1.98
N VAL A 48 0.59 -1.85 -1.17
CA VAL A 48 1.11 -1.21 0.06
C VAL A 48 0.32 -1.73 1.25
N MET A 49 1.04 -2.12 2.31
CA MET A 49 0.48 -2.48 3.60
C MET A 49 0.81 -1.39 4.62
N GLY A 50 -0.21 -0.79 5.21
CA GLY A 50 -0.08 0.11 6.35
C GLY A 50 0.04 -0.70 7.64
N ASP A 51 1.15 -0.53 8.35
CA ASP A 51 1.41 -1.16 9.65
C ASP A 51 1.68 -0.07 10.69
N GLY A 52 0.60 0.39 11.32
CA GLY A 52 0.63 1.41 12.38
C GLY A 52 0.27 0.83 13.75
N ARG A 53 0.16 1.69 14.77
CA ARG A 53 -0.33 1.34 16.12
C ARG A 53 -1.82 0.93 16.18
N TRP A 54 -2.46 0.78 15.03
CA TRP A 54 -3.86 0.38 14.95
C TRP A 54 -4.03 -1.13 15.23
N LEU A 55 -5.26 -1.53 15.55
CA LEU A 55 -5.59 -2.91 15.88
C LEU A 55 -5.49 -3.85 14.66
N PHE A 56 -5.63 -3.31 13.45
CA PHE A 56 -5.65 -4.08 12.21
C PHE A 56 -4.73 -3.44 11.16
N ARG A 57 -4.19 -4.28 10.28
CA ARG A 57 -3.42 -3.85 9.11
C ARG A 57 -4.35 -3.38 8.02
N GLU A 58 -3.93 -2.33 7.32
CA GLU A 58 -4.63 -1.78 6.17
C GLU A 58 -3.87 -2.09 4.88
N PHE A 59 -4.59 -2.27 3.78
CA PHE A 59 -4.01 -2.67 2.50
C PHE A 59 -4.52 -1.77 1.37
N VAL A 60 -3.61 -1.38 0.48
CA VAL A 60 -3.93 -0.68 -0.76
C VAL A 60 -3.41 -1.51 -1.92
N VAL A 61 -4.34 -1.87 -2.81
CA VAL A 61 -4.08 -2.58 -4.05
C VAL A 61 -4.41 -1.64 -5.21
N TYR A 62 -3.56 -1.61 -6.24
CA TYR A 62 -3.65 -0.62 -7.31
C TYR A 62 -4.23 -1.19 -8.60
N GLU A 63 -4.24 -2.52 -8.75
CA GLU A 63 -4.84 -3.21 -9.89
C GLU A 63 -6.15 -3.88 -9.48
N SER A 64 -7.23 -3.50 -10.14
CA SER A 64 -8.58 -4.00 -9.86
C SER A 64 -8.70 -5.51 -10.04
N SER A 65 -7.97 -6.09 -11.01
CA SER A 65 -8.00 -7.53 -11.28
C SER A 65 -7.36 -8.37 -10.16
N GLN A 66 -6.68 -7.74 -9.20
CA GLN A 66 -6.11 -8.42 -8.02
C GLN A 66 -7.12 -8.57 -6.88
N CYS A 67 -8.30 -7.94 -6.99
CA CYS A 67 -9.36 -8.02 -5.98
C CYS A 67 -10.54 -8.82 -6.53
N TYR A 68 -10.93 -9.88 -5.81
CA TYR A 68 -12.13 -10.66 -6.09
C TYR A 68 -13.12 -10.55 -4.92
N PRO A 69 -14.31 -9.95 -5.11
CA PRO A 69 -15.30 -9.84 -4.05
C PRO A 69 -16.01 -11.18 -3.83
N GLU A 70 -15.53 -11.98 -2.88
CA GLU A 70 -16.06 -13.33 -2.63
C GLU A 70 -17.43 -13.32 -1.95
N TYR A 71 -17.69 -12.32 -1.09
CA TYR A 71 -18.91 -12.22 -0.29
C TYR A 71 -19.48 -10.81 -0.28
N VAL A 72 -20.81 -10.73 -0.19
CA VAL A 72 -21.55 -9.50 0.09
C VAL A 72 -22.26 -9.66 1.43
N ILE A 73 -21.92 -8.82 2.40
CA ILE A 73 -22.40 -8.93 3.78
C ILE A 73 -23.51 -7.90 4.02
N THR A 74 -24.67 -8.36 4.48
CA THR A 74 -25.78 -7.50 4.94
C THR A 74 -25.86 -7.55 6.45
N TYR A 75 -25.84 -6.40 7.11
CA TYR A 75 -25.93 -6.33 8.57
C TYR A 75 -26.65 -5.07 9.04
N THR A 76 -27.18 -5.12 10.26
CA THR A 76 -27.71 -3.94 10.96
C THR A 76 -26.70 -3.51 12.01
N ARG A 77 -26.26 -2.24 11.96
CA ARG A 77 -25.43 -1.68 13.03
C ARG A 77 -26.32 -1.35 14.24
N VAL A 78 -25.92 -1.83 15.41
CA VAL A 78 -26.53 -1.50 16.71
C VAL A 78 -25.83 -0.28 17.31
#